data_AF-A0A2V6JUX8-F1
#
_entry.id   AF-A0A2V6JUX8-F1
#
_cell.length_a   1.000
_cell.length_b   1.000
_cell.length_c   1.000
_cell.angle_alpha   90.00
_cell.angle_beta   90.00
_cell.angle_gamma   90.00
#
_symmetry.space_group_name_H-M   'P 1'
#
loop_
_entity.id
_entity.type
_entity.pdbx_description
1 polymer ?
#
loop_
_entity_poly.entity_id
_entity_poly.type
_entity_poly.pdbx_seq_one_letter_code
_entity_poly.pdbx_strand_id
1 'polypeptide(L)'
;MMATTDHLPLITMLLHVARVIFILLEVLILFNLLIVVHELGHFLAARWRGLYIEKFGVWFGKPLWKKTINGVQYSLGSLPFGGYVALPQLAPMDIIEGKADVDRARLPKISALDKIIVAIAGPLFSLLLALFFAGIVWAVGYPVGEGDSTTVIGYVLPDSPAQKVGLQPGDKILYVDGKPVSRFSGMNDSIVWDIVGSEGDKIAVKFERDGKVQTVWVEPYKAHTRGWRRKSVRQLLISPAETPIIDKVEPNTPAANAGLRSGDIVRGFDKTPLYHPIALL
;
A
#
# COMPACT_ATOMS: atom_id res chain seq x y z
N MET A 1 -33.39 -11.42 -34.49
CA MET A 1 -33.33 -12.50 -33.48
C MET A 1 -32.50 -11.98 -32.33
N MET A 2 -33.17 -11.65 -31.23
CA MET A 2 -32.60 -11.02 -30.04
C MET A 2 -32.25 -12.14 -29.07
N ALA A 3 -30.97 -12.40 -28.84
CA ALA A 3 -30.53 -13.43 -27.91
C ALA A 3 -29.20 -13.04 -27.24
N THR A 4 -29.28 -12.97 -25.90
CA THR A 4 -28.21 -13.18 -24.91
C THR A 4 -27.08 -12.16 -24.79
N THR A 5 -27.31 -11.05 -24.08
CA THR A 5 -26.23 -10.26 -23.44
C THR A 5 -26.52 -9.84 -21.98
N ASP A 6 -27.49 -10.44 -21.29
CA ASP A 6 -27.87 -10.02 -19.92
C ASP A 6 -27.15 -10.77 -18.79
N HIS A 7 -26.31 -11.76 -19.10
CA HIS A 7 -25.61 -12.54 -18.06
C HIS A 7 -24.21 -12.02 -17.68
N LEU A 8 -23.55 -11.25 -18.56
CA LEU A 8 -22.26 -10.61 -18.26
C LEU A 8 -22.31 -9.59 -17.09
N PRO A 9 -23.35 -8.73 -16.95
CA PRO A 9 -23.40 -7.76 -15.85
C PRO A 9 -23.64 -8.43 -14.48
N LEU A 10 -24.37 -9.54 -14.44
CA LEU A 10 -24.61 -10.26 -13.17
C LEU A 10 -23.33 -10.93 -12.65
N ILE A 11 -22.58 -11.61 -13.53
CA ILE A 11 -21.33 -12.27 -13.14
C ILE A 11 -20.29 -11.23 -12.70
N THR A 12 -20.13 -10.13 -13.44
CA THR A 12 -19.20 -9.06 -13.04
C THR A 12 -19.61 -8.40 -11.73
N MET A 13 -20.90 -8.15 -11.52
CA MET A 13 -21.43 -7.66 -10.24
C MET A 13 -21.16 -8.65 -9.10
N LEU A 14 -21.41 -9.95 -9.30
CA LEU A 14 -21.16 -10.98 -8.29
C LEU A 14 -19.67 -11.10 -7.94
N LEU A 15 -18.78 -11.06 -8.95
CA LEU A 15 -17.33 -11.04 -8.73
C LEU A 15 -16.89 -9.79 -7.97
N HIS A 16 -17.48 -8.63 -8.27
CA HIS A 16 -17.20 -7.40 -7.55
C HIS A 16 -17.64 -7.49 -6.08
N VAL A 17 -18.85 -7.98 -5.83
CA VAL A 17 -19.37 -8.21 -4.47
C VAL A 17 -18.51 -9.23 -3.73
N ALA A 18 -18.13 -10.34 -4.37
CA ALA A 18 -17.24 -11.34 -3.79
C ALA A 18 -15.86 -10.75 -3.44
N ARG A 19 -15.28 -9.94 -4.32
CA ARG A 19 -14.02 -9.22 -4.06
C ARG A 19 -14.13 -8.29 -2.85
N VAL A 20 -15.23 -7.53 -2.74
CA VAL A 20 -15.47 -6.65 -1.60
C VAL A 20 -15.59 -7.46 -0.31
N ILE A 21 -16.37 -8.55 -0.31
CA ILE A 21 -16.49 -9.45 0.85
C ILE A 21 -15.13 -10.02 1.25
N PHE A 22 -14.34 -10.47 0.26
CA PHE A 22 -13.01 -10.98 0.50
C PHE A 22 -12.09 -9.94 1.16
N ILE A 23 -12.07 -8.70 0.65
CA ILE A 23 -11.31 -7.59 1.26
C ILE A 23 -11.78 -7.33 2.70
N LEU A 24 -13.09 -7.33 2.95
CA LEU A 24 -13.63 -7.14 4.32
C LEU A 24 -13.19 -8.27 5.26
N LEU A 25 -13.15 -9.52 4.79
CA LEU A 25 -12.65 -10.66 5.56
C LEU A 25 -11.16 -10.54 5.84
N GLU A 26 -10.35 -10.14 4.86
CA GLU A 26 -8.90 -9.91 5.06
C GLU A 26 -8.65 -8.84 6.12
N VAL A 27 -9.34 -7.70 6.01
CA VAL A 27 -9.26 -6.61 7.01
C VAL A 27 -9.65 -7.13 8.39
N LEU A 28 -10.75 -7.89 8.49
CA LEU A 28 -11.21 -8.46 9.74
C LEU A 28 -10.15 -9.39 10.36
N ILE A 29 -9.57 -10.30 9.56
CA ILE A 29 -8.57 -11.26 10.01
C ILE A 29 -7.29 -10.54 10.48
N LEU A 30 -6.77 -9.62 9.68
CA LEU A 30 -5.54 -8.89 10.02
C LEU A 30 -5.73 -8.01 11.26
N PHE A 31 -6.88 -7.35 11.39
CA PHE A 31 -7.18 -6.54 12.56
C PHE A 31 -7.31 -7.38 13.83
N ASN A 32 -7.96 -8.55 13.75
CA ASN A 32 -8.00 -9.50 14.86
C ASN A 32 -6.61 -10.00 15.26
N LEU A 33 -5.79 -10.38 14.27
CA LEU A 33 -4.42 -10.81 14.53
C LEU A 33 -3.62 -9.72 15.25
N LEU A 34 -3.70 -8.47 14.76
CA LEU A 34 -2.99 -7.34 15.34
C LEU A 34 -3.39 -7.10 16.80
N ILE A 35 -4.69 -7.08 17.09
CA ILE A 35 -5.19 -6.86 18.46
C ILE A 35 -4.81 -8.04 19.35
N VAL A 36 -5.02 -9.29 18.93
CA VAL A 36 -4.68 -10.46 19.77
C VAL A 36 -3.19 -10.46 20.12
N VAL A 37 -2.32 -10.10 19.18
CA VAL A 37 -0.87 -9.99 19.43
C VAL A 37 -0.55 -8.78 20.34
N HIS A 38 -1.29 -7.68 20.23
CA HIS A 38 -1.21 -6.54 21.16
C HIS A 38 -1.55 -6.97 22.61
N GLU A 39 -2.72 -7.58 22.80
CA GLU A 39 -3.17 -8.07 24.10
C GLU A 39 -2.22 -9.14 24.65
N LEU A 40 -1.67 -9.98 23.78
CA LEU A 40 -0.65 -10.97 24.14
C LEU A 40 0.60 -10.29 24.70
N GLY A 41 1.00 -9.14 24.17
CA GLY A 41 2.12 -8.34 24.70
C GLY A 41 1.87 -7.89 26.13
N HIS A 42 0.70 -7.28 26.40
CA HIS A 42 0.28 -6.91 27.75
C HIS A 42 0.22 -8.13 28.69
N PHE A 43 -0.38 -9.23 28.23
CA PHE A 43 -0.51 -10.46 28.99
C PHE A 43 0.85 -11.08 29.38
N LEU A 44 1.78 -11.19 28.42
CA LEU A 44 3.10 -11.76 28.66
C LEU A 44 3.94 -10.87 29.59
N ALA A 45 3.88 -9.55 29.40
CA ALA A 45 4.56 -8.62 30.29
C ALA A 45 3.98 -8.65 31.71
N ALA A 46 2.64 -8.71 31.84
CA ALA A 46 1.98 -8.84 33.13
C ALA A 46 2.37 -10.14 33.85
N ARG A 47 2.40 -11.27 33.13
CA ARG A 47 2.89 -12.56 33.66
C ARG A 47 4.34 -12.45 34.13
N TRP A 48 5.20 -11.82 33.32
CA TRP A 48 6.63 -11.66 33.63
C TRP A 48 6.89 -10.76 34.84
N ARG A 49 6.13 -9.66 34.98
CA ARG A 49 6.24 -8.72 36.10
C ARG A 49 5.44 -9.14 37.34
N GLY A 50 4.74 -10.28 37.30
CA GLY A 50 3.98 -10.82 38.43
C GLY A 50 2.68 -10.07 38.73
N LEU A 51 2.08 -9.41 37.75
CA LEU A 51 0.77 -8.78 37.89
C LEU A 51 -0.34 -9.84 37.97
N TYR A 52 -1.42 -9.49 38.66
CA TYR A 52 -2.64 -10.26 38.65
C TYR A 52 -3.39 -10.06 37.33
N ILE A 53 -3.67 -11.16 36.65
CA ILE A 53 -4.38 -11.19 35.38
C ILE A 53 -5.69 -11.92 35.62
N GLU A 54 -6.81 -11.23 35.39
CA GLU A 54 -8.11 -11.82 35.65
C GLU A 54 -8.60 -12.64 34.45
N LYS A 55 -8.55 -12.04 33.27
CA LYS A 55 -9.06 -12.62 32.03
C LYS A 55 -8.14 -12.33 30.86
N PHE A 56 -8.07 -13.26 29.91
CA PHE A 56 -7.50 -13.06 28.58
C PHE A 56 -8.51 -13.58 27.56
N GLY A 57 -9.05 -12.70 26.74
CA GLY A 57 -10.10 -13.00 25.78
C GLY A 57 -9.62 -12.75 24.36
N VAL A 58 -9.87 -13.72 23.48
CA VAL A 58 -9.88 -13.50 22.02
C VAL A 58 -11.33 -13.31 21.63
N TRP A 59 -11.63 -12.29 20.82
CA TRP A 59 -12.98 -11.92 20.41
C TRP A 59 -13.87 -11.39 21.55
N PHE A 60 -14.74 -10.42 21.22
CA PHE A 60 -15.69 -9.85 22.17
C PHE A 60 -17.01 -10.64 22.23
N GLY A 61 -17.91 -10.22 23.12
CA GLY A 61 -19.27 -10.75 23.23
C GLY A 61 -19.38 -11.94 24.17
N LYS A 62 -20.45 -12.74 23.99
CA LYS A 62 -20.69 -13.90 24.86
C LYS A 62 -19.63 -14.97 24.58
N PRO A 63 -18.98 -15.55 25.61
CA PRO A 63 -17.94 -16.54 25.39
C PRO A 63 -18.56 -17.81 24.79
N LEU A 64 -18.12 -18.17 23.58
CA LEU A 64 -18.37 -19.48 22.99
C LEU A 64 -17.64 -20.58 23.76
N TRP A 65 -16.46 -20.23 24.29
CA TRP A 65 -15.64 -21.10 25.11
C TRP A 65 -14.95 -20.30 26.21
N LYS A 66 -14.80 -20.91 27.38
CA LYS A 66 -14.02 -20.35 28.49
C LYS A 66 -13.38 -21.45 29.32
N LYS A 67 -12.15 -21.20 29.81
CA LYS A 67 -11.43 -22.12 30.71
C LYS A 67 -10.50 -21.33 31.63
N THR A 68 -10.50 -21.66 32.92
CA THR A 68 -9.58 -21.06 33.88
C THR A 68 -8.34 -21.93 34.01
N ILE A 69 -7.16 -21.35 33.75
CA ILE A 69 -5.86 -22.04 33.86
C ILE A 69 -4.93 -21.13 34.66
N ASN A 70 -4.35 -21.65 35.74
CA ASN A 70 -3.41 -20.93 36.62
C ASN A 70 -3.95 -19.57 37.09
N GLY A 71 -5.23 -19.53 37.50
CA GLY A 71 -5.88 -18.32 38.00
C GLY A 71 -6.34 -17.32 36.93
N VAL A 72 -6.03 -17.54 35.65
CA VAL A 72 -6.48 -16.67 34.54
C VAL A 72 -7.61 -17.34 33.78
N GLN A 73 -8.70 -16.61 33.53
CA GLN A 73 -9.78 -17.07 32.65
C GLN A 73 -9.46 -16.77 31.18
N TYR A 74 -9.23 -17.82 30.41
CA TYR A 74 -9.12 -17.74 28.96
C TYR A 74 -10.51 -17.85 28.34
N SER A 75 -10.82 -17.02 27.35
CA SER A 75 -12.11 -17.08 26.66
C SER A 75 -12.00 -16.80 25.17
N LEU A 76 -12.93 -17.38 24.41
CA LEU A 76 -13.16 -17.09 23.00
C LEU A 76 -14.58 -16.53 22.87
N GLY A 77 -14.71 -15.26 22.50
CA GLY A 77 -15.97 -14.55 22.32
C GLY A 77 -16.75 -14.97 21.07
N SER A 78 -17.98 -14.48 20.93
CA SER A 78 -18.85 -14.75 19.77
C SER A 78 -18.70 -13.72 18.65
N LEU A 79 -18.12 -12.56 18.93
CA LEU A 79 -17.97 -11.45 17.98
C LEU A 79 -16.49 -11.35 17.57
N PRO A 80 -16.15 -11.63 16.30
CA PRO A 80 -14.78 -11.73 15.83
C PRO A 80 -14.14 -10.34 15.64
N PHE A 81 -14.10 -9.55 16.70
CA PHE A 81 -13.47 -8.25 16.75
C PHE A 81 -12.54 -8.25 17.95
N GLY A 82 -11.23 -8.15 17.70
CA GLY A 82 -10.23 -7.90 18.71
C GLY A 82 -10.07 -8.97 19.80
N GLY A 83 -9.76 -8.50 21.00
CA GLY A 83 -9.46 -9.28 22.19
C GLY A 83 -9.28 -8.32 23.36
N TYR A 84 -9.04 -8.86 24.55
CA TYR A 84 -8.78 -8.06 25.74
C TYR A 84 -7.99 -8.82 26.80
N VAL A 85 -7.19 -8.10 27.58
CA VAL A 85 -6.61 -8.57 28.84
C VAL A 85 -7.16 -7.76 30.00
N ALA A 86 -7.74 -8.41 31.00
CA ALA A 86 -8.22 -7.73 32.19
C ALA A 86 -7.11 -7.65 33.24
N LEU A 87 -6.56 -6.45 33.42
CA LEU A 87 -5.48 -6.13 34.37
C LEU A 87 -5.96 -5.13 35.43
N PRO A 88 -6.59 -5.60 36.53
CA PRO A 88 -7.23 -4.72 37.51
C PRO A 88 -6.28 -3.71 38.16
N GLN A 89 -4.97 -3.97 38.15
CA GLN A 89 -3.96 -3.11 38.78
C GLN A 89 -3.56 -1.88 37.91
N LEU A 90 -4.06 -1.76 36.67
CA LEU A 90 -3.75 -0.67 35.73
C LEU A 90 -4.93 0.33 35.63
N ALA A 91 -4.74 1.51 36.21
CA ALA A 91 -5.82 2.44 36.52
C ALA A 91 -6.53 3.13 35.33
N PRO A 92 -6.01 3.18 34.08
CA PRO A 92 -6.80 3.65 32.94
C PRO A 92 -7.38 2.53 32.04
N MET A 93 -7.00 1.26 32.21
CA MET A 93 -7.33 0.21 31.22
C MET A 93 -8.74 -0.36 31.31
N ASP A 94 -9.46 -0.17 32.43
CA ASP A 94 -10.85 -0.65 32.57
C ASP A 94 -11.81 -0.08 31.51
N ILE A 95 -11.51 1.12 30.99
CA ILE A 95 -12.34 1.81 29.98
C ILE A 95 -12.09 1.23 28.58
N ILE A 96 -10.88 0.69 28.34
CA ILE A 96 -10.40 0.26 27.02
C ILE A 96 -10.51 -1.26 26.86
N GLU A 97 -10.20 -2.03 27.92
CA GLU A 97 -10.03 -3.50 27.90
C GLU A 97 -11.12 -4.25 28.68
N GLY A 98 -12.07 -3.52 29.29
CA GLY A 98 -13.20 -4.08 30.03
C GLY A 98 -13.04 -4.05 31.55
N LYS A 99 -14.18 -4.07 32.26
CA LYS A 99 -14.20 -3.99 33.73
C LYS A 99 -13.64 -5.27 34.36
N ALA A 100 -12.72 -5.12 35.29
CA ALA A 100 -12.32 -6.16 36.22
C ALA A 100 -13.48 -6.50 37.19
N ASP A 101 -13.69 -7.78 37.47
CA ASP A 101 -14.66 -8.24 38.50
C ASP A 101 -14.04 -8.20 39.91
N VAL A 102 -12.71 -8.10 40.03
CA VAL A 102 -11.99 -8.15 41.31
C VAL A 102 -11.69 -6.74 41.84
N ASP A 103 -11.93 -6.54 43.14
CA ASP A 103 -11.63 -5.29 43.85
C ASP A 103 -10.11 -5.02 43.91
N ARG A 104 -9.69 -3.94 43.24
CA ARG A 104 -8.31 -3.46 43.16
C ARG A 104 -7.67 -3.24 44.53
N ALA A 105 -8.46 -2.85 45.53
CA ALA A 105 -7.96 -2.54 46.87
C ALA A 105 -7.41 -3.78 47.60
N ARG A 106 -7.76 -4.99 47.13
CA ARG A 106 -7.32 -6.27 47.69
C ARG A 106 -6.05 -6.82 47.03
N LEU A 107 -5.56 -6.18 45.97
CA LEU A 107 -4.40 -6.65 45.20
C LEU A 107 -3.11 -5.97 45.67
N PRO A 108 -1.96 -6.66 45.57
CA PRO A 108 -0.66 -6.06 45.89
C PRO A 108 -0.43 -4.79 45.08
N LYS A 109 0.16 -3.76 45.71
CA LYS A 109 0.57 -2.55 44.99
C LYS A 109 1.75 -2.90 44.08
N ILE A 110 1.63 -2.54 42.81
CA ILE A 110 2.70 -2.70 41.81
C ILE A 110 3.46 -1.39 41.62
N SER A 111 4.74 -1.49 41.27
CA SER A 111 5.57 -0.31 41.05
C SER A 111 5.13 0.46 39.80
N ALA A 112 5.45 1.75 39.73
CA ALA A 112 5.16 2.55 38.54
C ALA A 112 5.87 2.00 37.29
N LEU A 113 7.08 1.45 37.45
CA LEU A 113 7.84 0.83 36.36
C LEU A 113 7.14 -0.40 35.80
N ASP A 114 6.56 -1.25 36.65
CA ASP A 114 5.82 -2.43 36.19
C ASP A 114 4.61 -2.02 35.35
N LYS A 115 3.91 -0.96 35.77
CA LYS A 115 2.79 -0.40 35.00
C LYS A 115 3.22 0.09 33.63
N ILE A 116 4.36 0.79 33.57
CA ILE A 116 4.92 1.32 32.31
C ILE A 116 5.34 0.18 31.39
N ILE A 117 6.06 -0.83 31.91
CA ILE A 117 6.50 -1.99 31.14
C ILE A 117 5.29 -2.69 30.51
N VAL A 118 4.27 -2.97 31.31
CA VAL A 118 3.08 -3.66 30.82
C VAL A 118 2.32 -2.79 29.83
N ALA A 119 2.13 -1.49 30.08
CA ALA A 119 1.44 -0.59 29.16
C ALA A 119 2.16 -0.40 27.81
N ILE A 120 3.48 -0.49 27.76
CA ILE A 120 4.25 -0.40 26.51
C ILE A 120 4.31 -1.74 25.77
N ALA A 121 4.18 -2.87 26.48
CA ALA A 121 4.36 -4.19 25.90
C ALA A 121 3.37 -4.50 24.76
N GLY A 122 2.10 -4.08 24.87
CA GLY A 122 1.12 -4.27 23.80
C GLY A 122 1.52 -3.58 22.49
N PRO A 123 1.71 -2.24 22.49
CA PRO A 123 2.19 -1.52 21.31
C PRO A 123 3.52 -2.05 20.76
N LEU A 124 4.43 -2.47 21.64
CA LEU A 124 5.70 -3.06 21.22
C LEU A 124 5.49 -4.38 20.46
N PHE A 125 4.62 -5.26 20.94
CA PHE A 125 4.31 -6.52 20.24
C PHE A 125 3.63 -6.28 18.90
N SER A 126 2.75 -5.28 18.81
CA SER A 126 2.18 -4.83 17.53
C SER A 126 3.27 -4.34 16.56
N LEU A 127 4.25 -3.57 17.05
CA LEU A 127 5.38 -3.12 16.25
C LEU A 127 6.25 -4.30 15.78
N LEU A 128 6.55 -5.25 16.66
CA LEU A 128 7.31 -6.45 16.31
C LEU A 128 6.60 -7.29 15.25
N LEU A 129 5.26 -7.42 15.34
CA LEU A 129 4.46 -8.07 14.31
C LEU A 129 4.53 -7.32 12.98
N ALA A 130 4.47 -5.99 13.00
CA ALA A 130 4.61 -5.17 11.80
C ALA A 130 6.00 -5.32 11.16
N LEU A 131 7.07 -5.35 11.97
CA LEU A 131 8.44 -5.60 11.49
C LEU A 131 8.59 -7.01 10.92
N PHE A 132 7.95 -8.01 11.52
CA PHE A 132 7.91 -9.37 10.99
C PHE A 132 7.25 -9.42 9.61
N PHE A 133 6.07 -8.83 9.44
CA PHE A 133 5.42 -8.74 8.11
C PHE A 133 6.22 -7.90 7.12
N ALA A 134 6.84 -6.79 7.56
CA ALA A 134 7.74 -6.01 6.72
C ALA A 134 8.93 -6.85 6.23
N GLY A 135 9.50 -7.70 7.10
CA GLY A 135 10.54 -8.66 6.73
C GLY A 135 10.07 -9.69 5.69
N ILE A 136 8.83 -10.17 5.79
CA ILE A 136 8.24 -11.06 4.78
C ILE A 136 8.10 -10.32 3.44
N VAL A 137 7.54 -9.12 3.44
CA VAL A 137 7.39 -8.32 2.21
C VAL A 137 8.74 -7.98 1.60
N TRP A 138 9.76 -7.71 2.43
CA TRP A 138 11.13 -7.50 1.95
C TRP A 138 11.70 -8.75 1.29
N ALA A 139 11.52 -9.93 1.90
CA ALA A 139 12.08 -11.18 1.40
C ALA A 139 11.37 -11.71 0.14
N VAL A 140 10.05 -11.56 0.08
CA VAL A 140 9.22 -12.05 -1.04
C VAL A 140 9.12 -11.02 -2.17
N GLY A 141 9.21 -9.73 -1.84
CA GLY A 141 8.84 -8.65 -2.74
C GLY A 141 7.33 -8.49 -2.86
N TYR A 142 6.90 -7.44 -3.55
CA TYR A 142 5.51 -7.21 -3.92
C TYR A 142 5.43 -6.87 -5.41
N PRO A 143 4.32 -7.22 -6.09
CA PRO A 143 4.15 -6.89 -7.49
C PRO A 143 4.14 -5.36 -7.66
N VAL A 144 5.03 -4.86 -8.51
CA VAL A 144 5.08 -3.46 -8.93
C VAL A 144 4.36 -3.28 -10.26
N GLY A 145 3.71 -2.15 -10.46
CA GLY A 145 3.06 -1.84 -11.73
C GLY A 145 4.08 -1.74 -12.87
N GLU A 146 3.65 -2.06 -14.09
CA GLU A 146 4.48 -1.95 -15.29
C GLU A 146 5.11 -0.55 -15.41
N GLY A 147 4.27 0.48 -15.26
CA GLY A 147 4.69 1.89 -15.33
C GLY A 147 5.69 2.29 -14.24
N ASP A 148 5.64 1.67 -13.06
CA ASP A 148 6.66 1.93 -12.03
C ASP A 148 7.98 1.26 -12.39
N SER A 149 7.95 0.05 -12.94
CA SER A 149 9.13 -0.80 -13.15
C SER A 149 9.96 -0.47 -14.40
N THR A 150 9.37 0.19 -15.40
CA THR A 150 10.06 0.50 -16.66
C THR A 150 11.06 1.66 -16.51
N THR A 151 12.05 1.76 -17.40
CA THR A 151 12.81 3.01 -17.60
C THR A 151 12.56 3.64 -18.95
N VAL A 152 11.59 3.11 -19.70
CA VAL A 152 11.22 3.60 -21.03
C VAL A 152 10.22 4.74 -20.88
N ILE A 153 10.46 5.82 -21.62
CA ILE A 153 9.53 6.94 -21.72
C ILE A 153 8.33 6.49 -22.55
N GLY A 154 7.14 6.53 -21.96
CA GLY A 154 5.89 6.20 -22.65
C GLY A 154 5.25 7.40 -23.33
N TYR A 155 5.40 8.57 -22.71
CA TYR A 155 4.83 9.81 -23.19
C TYR A 155 5.70 11.00 -22.79
N VAL A 156 5.78 11.98 -23.69
CA VAL A 156 6.44 13.26 -23.45
C VAL A 156 5.40 14.34 -23.68
N LEU A 157 5.13 15.15 -22.66
CA LEU A 157 4.15 16.23 -22.79
C LEU A 157 4.62 17.26 -23.83
N PRO A 158 3.75 17.75 -24.74
CA PRO A 158 4.08 18.86 -25.63
C PRO A 158 4.55 20.10 -24.87
N ASP A 159 5.49 20.85 -25.47
CA ASP A 159 6.15 22.05 -24.94
C ASP A 159 6.91 21.84 -23.61
N SER A 160 7.12 20.58 -23.22
CA SER A 160 7.86 20.22 -22.00
C SER A 160 9.37 20.44 -22.12
N PRO A 161 10.07 20.53 -20.99
CA PRO A 161 11.53 20.51 -21.00
C PRO A 161 12.13 19.29 -21.69
N ALA A 162 11.54 18.11 -21.48
CA ALA A 162 11.98 16.87 -22.11
C ALA A 162 11.86 16.94 -23.64
N GLN A 163 10.75 17.45 -24.16
CA GLN A 163 10.55 17.59 -25.61
C GLN A 163 11.56 18.57 -26.22
N LYS A 164 11.85 19.69 -25.56
CA LYS A 164 12.76 20.73 -26.04
C LYS A 164 14.20 20.24 -26.26
N VAL A 165 14.62 19.23 -25.50
CA VAL A 165 15.94 18.60 -25.65
C VAL A 165 15.91 17.34 -26.53
N GLY A 166 14.75 17.02 -27.11
CA GLY A 166 14.59 15.92 -28.05
C GLY A 166 14.39 14.53 -27.42
N LEU A 167 14.00 14.43 -26.13
CA LEU A 167 13.52 13.17 -25.57
C LEU A 167 12.19 12.78 -26.22
N GLN A 168 11.99 11.49 -26.44
CA GLN A 168 10.87 10.93 -27.20
C GLN A 168 10.31 9.68 -26.52
N PRO A 169 9.02 9.35 -26.76
CA PRO A 169 8.49 8.04 -26.42
C PRO A 169 9.33 6.91 -27.03
N GLY A 170 9.59 5.87 -26.26
CA GLY A 170 10.47 4.75 -26.63
C GLY A 170 11.92 4.90 -26.16
N ASP A 171 12.36 6.08 -25.73
CA ASP A 171 13.69 6.25 -25.13
C ASP A 171 13.80 5.47 -23.83
N LYS A 172 14.86 4.66 -23.71
CA LYS A 172 15.18 3.97 -22.46
C LYS A 172 16.17 4.77 -21.65
N ILE A 173 15.73 5.34 -20.53
CA ILE A 173 16.63 6.09 -19.64
C ILE A 173 17.53 5.11 -18.89
N LEU A 174 18.83 5.42 -18.86
CA LEU A 174 19.87 4.62 -18.22
C LEU A 174 20.42 5.33 -16.98
N TYR A 175 20.59 6.65 -17.06
CA TYR A 175 21.07 7.48 -15.95
C TYR A 175 20.35 8.82 -15.88
N VAL A 176 20.16 9.30 -14.66
CA VAL A 176 19.71 10.65 -14.35
C VAL A 176 20.74 11.29 -13.42
N ASP A 177 21.34 12.39 -13.85
CA ASP A 177 22.35 13.15 -13.11
C ASP A 177 23.53 12.28 -12.61
N GLY A 178 24.00 11.37 -13.48
CA GLY A 178 25.09 10.44 -13.17
C GLY A 178 24.69 9.23 -12.32
N LYS A 179 23.45 9.15 -11.84
CA LYS A 179 22.94 8.02 -11.07
C LYS A 179 22.25 7.00 -12.00
N PRO A 180 22.56 5.70 -11.89
CA PRO A 180 21.89 4.68 -12.67
C PRO A 180 20.43 4.56 -12.23
N VAL A 181 19.53 4.36 -13.19
CA VAL A 181 18.10 4.14 -12.91
C VAL A 181 17.68 2.75 -13.37
N SER A 182 16.80 2.13 -12.58
CA SER A 182 16.24 0.80 -12.87
C SER A 182 14.72 0.79 -12.96
N ARG A 183 14.07 1.92 -12.66
CA ARG A 183 12.62 2.07 -12.61
C ARG A 183 12.19 3.52 -12.88
N PHE A 184 10.92 3.75 -13.17
CA PHE A 184 10.41 5.08 -13.47
C PHE A 184 10.10 5.83 -12.19
N SER A 185 9.44 5.14 -11.26
CA SER A 185 8.94 5.67 -10.00
C SER A 185 9.34 4.77 -8.83
N GLY A 186 9.40 5.34 -7.62
CA GLY A 186 9.78 4.62 -6.40
C GLY A 186 11.03 5.20 -5.72
N MET A 187 11.18 4.99 -4.42
CA MET A 187 12.12 5.78 -3.61
C MET A 187 13.61 5.58 -3.95
N ASN A 188 13.98 4.48 -4.62
CA ASN A 188 15.36 4.15 -4.97
C ASN A 188 15.51 3.93 -6.49
N ASP A 189 16.65 4.32 -7.04
CA ASP A 189 17.06 4.10 -8.45
C ASP A 189 15.99 4.48 -9.48
N SER A 190 15.23 5.55 -9.23
CA SER A 190 14.10 5.93 -10.08
C SER A 190 14.31 7.25 -10.80
N ILE A 191 13.84 7.29 -12.04
CA ILE A 191 13.87 8.47 -12.90
C ILE A 191 13.23 9.66 -12.18
N VAL A 192 12.02 9.47 -11.63
CA VAL A 192 11.27 10.55 -10.97
C VAL A 192 12.02 11.08 -9.75
N TRP A 193 12.52 10.21 -8.87
CA TRP A 193 13.17 10.68 -7.65
C TRP A 193 14.54 11.31 -7.89
N ASP A 194 15.30 10.82 -8.87
CA ASP A 194 16.57 11.46 -9.25
C ASP A 194 16.35 12.82 -9.93
N ILE A 195 15.27 12.99 -10.70
CA ILE A 195 14.87 14.32 -11.21
C ILE A 195 14.52 15.26 -10.04
N VAL A 196 13.70 14.79 -9.09
CA VAL A 196 13.25 15.58 -7.94
C VAL A 196 14.42 16.00 -7.05
N GLY A 197 15.35 15.06 -6.82
CA GLY A 197 16.53 15.25 -5.97
C GLY A 197 17.73 15.89 -6.66
N SER A 198 17.64 16.20 -7.96
CA SER A 198 18.71 16.92 -8.67
C SER A 198 18.89 18.34 -8.12
N GLU A 199 20.13 18.82 -8.09
CA GLU A 199 20.47 20.14 -7.55
C GLU A 199 20.92 21.14 -8.63
N GLY A 200 21.58 20.67 -9.69
CA GLY A 200 22.09 21.53 -10.77
C GLY A 200 21.01 22.18 -11.62
N ASP A 201 21.32 23.28 -12.31
CA ASP A 201 20.37 24.00 -13.19
C ASP A 201 19.86 23.13 -14.34
N LYS A 202 20.72 22.23 -14.84
CA LYS A 202 20.38 21.24 -15.85
C LYS A 202 20.67 19.85 -15.33
N ILE A 203 19.83 18.91 -15.72
CA ILE A 203 19.91 17.49 -15.37
C ILE A 203 20.49 16.74 -16.58
N ALA A 204 21.58 16.01 -16.39
CA ALA A 204 22.10 15.10 -17.41
C ALA A 204 21.21 13.85 -17.49
N VAL A 205 20.53 13.64 -18.60
CA VAL A 205 19.74 12.43 -18.86
C VAL A 205 20.45 11.60 -19.92
N LYS A 206 20.94 10.42 -19.52
CA LYS A 206 21.55 9.45 -20.43
C LYS A 206 20.51 8.41 -20.81
N PHE A 207 20.26 8.24 -22.09
CA PHE A 207 19.24 7.33 -22.61
C PHE A 207 19.75 6.56 -23.82
N GLU A 208 19.07 5.47 -24.15
CA GLU A 208 19.29 4.66 -25.34
C GLU A 208 18.11 4.81 -26.29
N ARG A 209 18.42 5.08 -27.57
CA ARG A 209 17.48 5.10 -28.68
C ARG A 209 18.08 4.33 -29.85
N ASP A 210 17.35 3.35 -30.38
CA ASP A 210 17.79 2.50 -31.50
C ASP A 210 19.19 1.88 -31.29
N GLY A 211 19.47 1.43 -30.06
CA GLY A 211 20.76 0.84 -29.67
C GLY A 211 21.91 1.84 -29.50
N LYS A 212 21.67 3.15 -29.69
CA LYS A 212 22.66 4.20 -29.50
C LYS A 212 22.43 4.94 -28.19
N VAL A 213 23.49 5.04 -27.38
CA VAL A 213 23.46 5.77 -26.12
C VAL A 213 23.75 7.25 -26.37
N GLN A 214 22.89 8.11 -25.85
CA GLN A 214 22.96 9.56 -25.99
C GLN A 214 22.79 10.22 -24.62
N THR A 215 23.29 11.45 -24.49
CA THR A 215 23.11 12.25 -23.27
C THR A 215 22.58 13.62 -23.66
N VAL A 216 21.53 14.07 -22.97
CA VAL A 216 20.97 15.42 -23.10
C VAL A 216 20.97 16.13 -21.75
N TRP A 217 21.00 17.46 -21.79
CA TRP A 217 21.00 18.30 -20.59
C TRP A 217 19.68 19.07 -20.51
N VAL A 218 18.85 18.72 -19.53
CA VAL A 218 17.46 19.19 -19.45
C VAL A 218 17.31 20.18 -18.32
N GLU A 219 16.81 21.37 -18.62
CA GLU A 219 16.43 22.34 -17.58
C GLU A 219 15.07 21.93 -17.00
N PRO A 220 14.99 21.53 -15.73
CA PRO A 220 13.75 20.97 -15.20
C PRO A 220 12.71 22.06 -14.94
N TYR A 221 11.44 21.70 -15.16
CA TYR A 221 10.32 22.54 -14.84
C TYR A 221 9.92 22.40 -13.37
N LYS A 222 9.48 23.49 -12.76
CA LYS A 222 8.89 23.50 -11.42
C LYS A 222 7.57 24.27 -11.48
N ALA A 223 6.46 23.58 -11.26
CA ALA A 223 5.16 24.22 -11.32
C ALA A 223 5.01 25.33 -10.27
N HIS A 224 4.39 26.44 -10.66
CA HIS A 224 4.06 27.49 -9.71
C HIS A 224 3.02 26.97 -8.72
N THR A 225 3.27 27.20 -7.43
CA THR A 225 2.39 26.78 -6.34
C THR A 225 2.10 27.99 -5.45
N ARG A 226 0.84 28.14 -5.02
CA ARG A 226 0.42 29.20 -4.10
C ARG A 226 1.16 29.04 -2.76
N GLY A 227 1.41 30.14 -2.05
CA GLY A 227 2.27 30.16 -0.85
C GLY A 227 1.86 29.24 0.30
N TRP A 228 0.57 28.90 0.44
CA TRP A 228 0.07 27.97 1.47
C TRP A 228 0.02 26.51 1.00
N ARG A 229 0.30 26.24 -0.27
CA ARG A 229 0.37 24.87 -0.80
C ARG A 229 1.82 24.39 -0.71
N ARG A 230 1.97 23.06 -0.62
CA ARG A 230 3.28 22.42 -0.74
C ARG A 230 3.95 22.88 -2.04
N LYS A 231 5.22 23.28 -1.96
CA LYS A 231 6.02 23.66 -3.12
C LYS A 231 6.03 22.51 -4.13
N SER A 232 5.89 22.83 -5.42
CA SER A 232 6.08 21.85 -6.49
C SER A 232 7.49 21.26 -6.44
N VAL A 233 7.63 20.05 -6.94
CA VAL A 233 8.93 19.41 -7.18
C VAL A 233 9.41 19.69 -8.61
N ARG A 234 10.68 19.38 -8.88
CA ARG A 234 11.28 19.43 -10.22
C ARG A 234 10.71 18.30 -11.07
N GLN A 235 10.43 18.57 -12.34
CA GLN A 235 9.83 17.60 -13.27
C GLN A 235 10.34 17.82 -14.69
N LEU A 236 10.39 16.74 -15.48
CA LEU A 236 10.65 16.80 -16.92
C LEU A 236 9.37 16.65 -17.77
N LEU A 237 8.22 16.41 -17.12
CA LEU A 237 6.90 16.20 -17.75
C LEU A 237 6.88 15.03 -18.73
N ILE A 238 7.41 13.89 -18.27
CA ILE A 238 7.42 12.60 -18.95
C ILE A 238 6.63 11.58 -18.14
N SER A 239 6.05 10.59 -18.82
CA SER A 239 5.32 9.47 -18.20
C SER A 239 5.95 8.13 -18.60
N PRO A 240 5.82 7.08 -17.78
CA PRO A 240 6.40 5.77 -18.07
C PRO A 240 5.71 5.11 -19.26
N ALA A 241 6.42 4.19 -19.92
CA ALA A 241 5.78 3.26 -20.85
C ALA A 241 4.84 2.31 -20.10
N GLU A 242 3.60 2.24 -20.58
CA GLU A 242 2.55 1.38 -20.06
C GLU A 242 1.84 0.73 -21.23
N THR A 243 1.61 -0.59 -21.17
CA THR A 243 0.96 -1.32 -22.26
C THR A 243 -0.45 -0.74 -22.48
N PRO A 244 -0.76 -0.19 -23.68
CA PRO A 244 -2.07 0.37 -23.95
C PRO A 244 -3.11 -0.73 -24.20
N ILE A 245 -3.75 -1.20 -23.13
CA ILE A 245 -4.78 -2.27 -23.18
C ILE A 245 -6.17 -1.66 -23.17
N ILE A 246 -7.05 -2.13 -24.06
CA ILE A 246 -8.47 -1.78 -24.06
C ILE A 246 -9.17 -2.54 -22.92
N ASP A 247 -9.61 -1.83 -21.87
CA ASP A 247 -10.35 -2.46 -20.77
C ASP A 247 -11.78 -2.84 -21.20
N LYS A 248 -12.53 -1.88 -21.77
CA LYS A 248 -13.92 -2.08 -22.18
C LYS A 248 -14.22 -1.35 -23.49
N VAL A 249 -15.03 -1.97 -24.34
CA VAL A 249 -15.62 -1.36 -25.53
C VAL A 249 -17.12 -1.28 -25.34
N GLU A 250 -17.69 -0.07 -25.39
CA GLU A 250 -19.13 0.11 -25.27
C GLU A 250 -19.85 -0.33 -26.57
N PRO A 251 -21.01 -1.00 -26.47
CA PRO A 251 -21.77 -1.41 -27.64
C PRO A 251 -22.26 -0.21 -28.45
N ASN A 252 -22.48 -0.42 -29.76
CA ASN A 252 -22.96 0.60 -30.70
C ASN A 252 -22.03 1.83 -30.86
N THR A 253 -20.76 1.70 -30.53
CA THR A 253 -19.75 2.74 -30.78
C THR A 253 -18.97 2.47 -32.07
N PRO A 254 -18.33 3.48 -32.68
CA PRO A 254 -17.40 3.27 -33.78
C PRO A 254 -16.29 2.26 -33.44
N ALA A 255 -15.83 2.25 -32.19
CA ALA A 255 -14.85 1.28 -31.70
C ALA A 255 -15.35 -0.18 -31.77
N ALA A 256 -16.60 -0.43 -31.33
CA ALA A 256 -17.21 -1.75 -31.43
C ALA A 256 -17.41 -2.18 -32.90
N ASN A 257 -17.84 -1.25 -33.76
CA ASN A 257 -18.05 -1.51 -35.18
C ASN A 257 -16.72 -1.77 -35.92
N ALA A 258 -15.62 -1.17 -35.47
CA ALA A 258 -14.27 -1.44 -35.96
C ALA A 258 -13.70 -2.79 -35.49
N GLY A 259 -14.44 -3.51 -34.63
CA GLY A 259 -14.06 -4.85 -34.15
C GLY A 259 -13.11 -4.86 -32.96
N LEU A 260 -12.88 -3.71 -32.31
CA LEU A 260 -12.08 -3.63 -31.08
C LEU A 260 -12.75 -4.39 -29.93
N ARG A 261 -11.94 -5.02 -29.09
CA ARG A 261 -12.38 -5.86 -27.97
C ARG A 261 -11.64 -5.54 -26.69
N SER A 262 -12.25 -5.89 -25.57
CA SER A 262 -11.57 -5.92 -24.27
C SER A 262 -10.36 -6.87 -24.34
N GLY A 263 -9.22 -6.41 -23.83
CA GLY A 263 -7.94 -7.10 -23.88
C GLY A 263 -7.08 -6.82 -25.11
N ASP A 264 -7.59 -6.11 -26.13
CA ASP A 264 -6.78 -5.71 -27.28
C ASP A 264 -5.65 -4.77 -26.85
N ILE A 265 -4.45 -5.00 -27.38
CA ILE A 265 -3.26 -4.16 -27.13
C ILE A 265 -3.06 -3.22 -28.31
N VAL A 266 -3.19 -1.92 -28.07
CA VAL A 266 -2.96 -0.89 -29.10
C VAL A 266 -1.47 -0.60 -29.18
N ARG A 267 -0.80 -1.16 -30.19
CA ARG A 267 0.65 -0.99 -30.40
C ARG A 267 1.05 0.31 -31.09
N GLY A 268 0.10 0.99 -31.73
CA GLY A 268 0.37 2.16 -32.55
C GLY A 268 -0.83 2.61 -33.37
N PHE A 269 -0.72 3.80 -33.95
CA PHE A 269 -1.68 4.38 -34.89
C PHE A 269 -0.91 5.06 -36.03
N ASP A 270 -1.38 4.92 -37.27
CA ASP A 270 -0.74 5.50 -38.48
C ASP A 270 0.77 5.23 -38.62
N LYS A 271 1.20 4.01 -38.27
CA LYS A 271 2.61 3.55 -38.24
C LYS A 271 3.48 4.21 -37.16
N THR A 272 2.91 5.04 -36.30
CA THR A 272 3.58 5.57 -35.11
C THR A 272 3.39 4.59 -33.94
N PRO A 273 4.46 4.08 -33.33
CA PRO A 273 4.38 3.25 -32.14
C PRO A 273 3.73 4.00 -30.96
N LEU A 274 2.93 3.29 -30.18
CA LEU A 274 2.27 3.81 -28.98
C LEU A 274 2.85 3.11 -27.75
N TYR A 275 3.35 3.89 -26.80
CA TYR A 275 3.96 3.38 -25.57
C TYR A 275 3.17 3.73 -24.31
N HIS A 276 2.11 4.54 -24.41
CA HIS A 276 1.30 4.94 -23.28
C HIS A 276 -0.15 5.26 -23.72
N PRO A 277 -1.18 4.85 -22.96
CA PRO A 277 -2.58 5.19 -23.23
C PRO A 277 -2.88 6.68 -23.43
N ILE A 278 -2.17 7.59 -22.74
CA ILE A 278 -2.44 9.03 -22.79
C ILE A 278 -2.21 9.60 -24.20
N ALA A 279 -1.35 8.98 -25.01
CA ALA A 279 -1.14 9.42 -26.38
C ALA A 279 -2.32 9.13 -27.34
N LEU A 280 -3.40 8.50 -26.85
CA LEU A 280 -4.66 8.34 -27.57
C LEU A 280 -5.70 9.45 -27.26
N LEU A 281 -5.40 10.35 -26.33
CA LEU A 281 -6.26 11.48 -25.92
C LEU A 281 -5.89 12.75 -26.69
#